data_AF-I0PYC1-F1
#
_entry.id   AF-I0PYC1-F1
#
_cell.length_a   1.000
_cell.length_b   1.000
_cell.length_c   1.000
_cell.angle_alpha   90.00
_cell.angle_beta   90.00
_cell.angle_gamma   90.00
#
_symmetry.space_group_name_H-M   'P 1'
#
loop_
_entity.id
_entity.type
_entity.pdbx_description
1 polymer ?
#
loop_
_entity_poly.entity_id
_entity_poly.type
_entity_poly.pdbx_seq_one_letter_code
_entity_poly.pdbx_strand_id
1 'polypeptide(L)'
;MNRLTYSLLWALPIINYLWSIILNMTPNLPFDYIAQQIKEEPPIYATARIIVSILLIIILYSYLLVCYIRIRHGKPIKLVTISWMMIQTASHVAMYVYTFFIDYNDHREYALYINAFWFFHSLLYFIPFYLLAFYLFKKIELISKKQNKGAIQ
;
A
#
# COMPACT_ATOMS: atom_id res chain seq x y z
N MET A 1 20.84 -12.53 12.32
CA MET A 1 20.14 -11.52 11.49
C MET A 1 19.53 -10.50 12.45
N ASN A 2 19.83 -9.21 12.30
CA ASN A 2 19.49 -8.24 13.34
C ASN A 2 17.98 -8.11 13.49
N ARG A 3 17.48 -8.19 14.73
CA ARG A 3 16.09 -7.96 15.15
C ARG A 3 15.48 -6.73 14.44
N LEU A 4 16.33 -5.71 14.23
CA LEU A 4 16.06 -4.48 13.50
C LEU A 4 15.50 -4.68 12.08
N THR A 5 16.05 -5.58 11.26
CA THR A 5 15.60 -5.78 9.87
C THR A 5 14.20 -6.38 9.80
N TYR A 6 13.88 -7.30 10.72
CA TYR A 6 12.52 -7.81 10.87
C TYR A 6 11.59 -6.73 11.40
N SER A 7 11.98 -5.99 12.44
CA SER A 7 11.18 -4.89 12.99
C SER A 7 10.87 -3.82 11.94
N LEU A 8 11.85 -3.45 11.10
CA LEU A 8 11.65 -2.53 9.97
C LEU A 8 10.64 -3.07 8.98
N LEU A 9 10.76 -4.34 8.53
CA LEU A 9 9.82 -4.97 7.60
C LEU A 9 8.37 -4.91 8.10
N TRP A 10 8.15 -5.16 9.39
CA TRP A 10 6.81 -5.15 9.99
C TRP A 10 6.27 -3.74 10.29
N ALA A 11 7.18 -2.76 10.45
CA ALA A 11 6.82 -1.35 10.56
C ALA A 11 6.54 -0.70 9.21
N LEU A 12 7.08 -1.24 8.10
CA LEU A 12 6.95 -0.67 6.76
C LEU A 12 5.49 -0.34 6.39
N PRO A 13 4.47 -1.22 6.56
CA PRO A 13 3.10 -0.86 6.17
C PRO A 13 2.56 0.36 6.94
N ILE A 14 2.87 0.47 8.23
CA ILE A 14 2.46 1.61 9.07
C ILE A 14 3.24 2.88 8.70
N ILE A 15 4.57 2.79 8.56
CA ILE A 15 5.41 3.93 8.15
C ILE A 15 4.95 4.46 6.80
N ASN A 16 4.69 3.53 5.88
CA ASN A 16 4.10 3.84 4.61
C ASN A 16 2.78 4.62 4.91
N TYR A 17 1.82 4.06 5.65
CA TYR A 17 0.48 4.69 5.71
C TYR A 17 0.51 6.05 6.42
N LEU A 18 1.35 6.19 7.44
CA LEU A 18 1.64 7.46 8.11
C LEU A 18 2.26 8.48 7.16
N TRP A 19 3.16 8.07 6.27
CA TRP A 19 3.72 8.94 5.24
C TRP A 19 2.63 9.46 4.28
N SER A 20 1.66 8.61 3.90
CA SER A 20 0.50 9.05 3.13
C SER A 20 -0.31 10.10 3.90
N ILE A 21 -0.53 9.94 5.20
CA ILE A 21 -1.25 10.93 6.02
C ILE A 21 -0.50 12.26 6.09
N ILE A 22 0.82 12.23 6.26
CA ILE A 22 1.65 13.45 6.31
C ILE A 22 1.59 14.20 4.98
N LEU A 23 1.67 13.48 3.85
CA LEU A 23 1.55 14.10 2.52
C LEU A 23 0.14 14.70 2.29
N ASN A 24 -0.90 14.09 2.87
CA ASN A 24 -2.25 14.66 2.85
C ASN A 24 -2.38 15.95 3.66
N MET A 25 -1.46 16.22 4.59
CA MET A 25 -1.44 17.42 5.42
C MET A 25 -0.55 18.54 4.85
N THR A 26 0.09 18.33 3.68
CA THR A 26 1.02 19.32 3.10
C THR A 26 0.25 20.51 2.52
N PRO A 27 0.40 21.74 3.07
CA PRO A 27 -0.54 22.88 2.90
C PRO A 27 -0.62 23.52 1.50
N ASN A 28 0.07 22.97 0.49
CA ASN A 28 0.12 23.55 -0.86
C ASN A 28 -0.90 22.95 -1.85
N LEU A 29 -1.75 22.02 -1.42
CA LEU A 29 -2.95 21.61 -2.16
C LEU A 29 -4.07 22.64 -1.91
N PRO A 30 -5.06 22.80 -2.82
CA PRO A 30 -6.14 23.76 -2.64
C PRO A 30 -7.08 23.27 -1.52
N PHE A 31 -6.65 23.47 -0.28
CA PHE A 31 -7.33 22.97 0.92
C PHE A 31 -8.73 23.53 1.07
N ASP A 32 -8.98 24.74 0.58
CA ASP A 32 -10.31 25.35 0.63
C ASP A 32 -11.32 24.55 -0.20
N TYR A 33 -10.93 24.07 -1.38
CA TYR A 33 -11.76 23.22 -2.23
C TYR A 33 -11.93 21.81 -1.66
N ILE A 34 -10.85 21.20 -1.15
CA ILE A 34 -10.91 19.87 -0.52
C ILE A 34 -11.79 19.91 0.75
N ALA A 35 -11.66 20.95 1.57
CA ALA A 35 -12.46 21.15 2.77
C ALA A 35 -13.93 21.39 2.44
N GLN A 36 -14.25 22.14 1.38
CA GLN A 36 -15.62 22.29 0.88
C GLN A 36 -16.20 20.96 0.43
N GLN A 37 -15.41 20.17 -0.31
CA GLN A 37 -15.85 18.88 -0.82
C GLN A 37 -16.07 17.82 0.27
N ILE A 38 -15.22 17.80 1.31
CA ILE A 38 -15.42 16.97 2.51
C ILE A 38 -16.70 17.36 3.25
N LYS A 39 -17.04 18.66 3.25
CA LYS A 39 -18.26 19.18 3.89
C LYS A 39 -19.54 18.74 3.18
N GLU A 40 -19.45 18.54 1.86
CA GLU A 40 -20.56 18.12 1.01
C GLU A 40 -20.57 16.62 0.71
N GLU A 41 -19.58 15.86 1.19
CA GLU A 41 -19.49 14.42 0.93
C GLU A 41 -20.52 13.65 1.78
N PRO A 42 -21.41 12.85 1.16
CA PRO A 42 -22.30 12.01 1.93
C PRO A 42 -21.54 11.07 2.87
N PRO A 43 -22.00 10.91 4.13
CA PRO A 43 -21.27 10.15 5.16
C PRO A 43 -20.93 8.70 4.76
N ILE A 44 -21.72 8.12 3.85
CA ILE A 44 -21.52 6.78 3.33
C ILE A 44 -20.22 6.65 2.52
N TYR A 45 -19.79 7.71 1.83
CA TYR A 45 -18.57 7.72 1.02
C TYR A 45 -17.32 7.84 1.89
N ALA A 46 -17.36 8.69 2.91
CA ALA A 46 -16.29 8.77 3.91
C ALA A 46 -16.07 7.41 4.59
N THR A 47 -17.17 6.73 4.94
CA THR A 47 -17.13 5.38 5.53
C THR A 47 -16.51 4.36 4.57
N ALA A 48 -16.92 4.36 3.30
CA ALA A 48 -16.38 3.46 2.28
C ALA A 48 -14.86 3.68 2.07
N ARG A 49 -14.40 4.95 2.00
CA ARG A 49 -12.98 5.28 1.88
C ARG A 49 -12.17 4.73 3.06
N ILE A 50 -12.66 4.87 4.29
CA ILE A 50 -11.98 4.35 5.49
C ILE A 50 -11.87 2.82 5.44
N ILE A 51 -12.97 2.12 5.14
CA ILE A 51 -13.00 0.65 5.07
C ILE A 51 -12.01 0.14 4.03
N VAL A 52 -12.01 0.74 2.83
CA VAL A 52 -11.09 0.35 1.75
C VAL A 52 -9.64 0.61 2.15
N SER A 53 -9.33 1.75 2.78
CA SER A 53 -7.98 2.03 3.28
C SER A 53 -7.49 1.00 4.31
N ILE A 54 -8.36 0.59 5.23
CA ILE A 54 -8.05 -0.48 6.19
C ILE A 54 -7.79 -1.80 5.45
N LEU A 55 -8.62 -2.15 4.46
CA LEU A 55 -8.45 -3.35 3.66
C LEU A 55 -7.11 -3.36 2.90
N LEU A 56 -6.70 -2.21 2.35
CA LEU A 56 -5.40 -2.06 1.68
C LEU A 56 -4.22 -2.29 2.64
N ILE A 57 -4.31 -1.81 3.89
CA ILE A 57 -3.29 -2.08 4.92
C ILE A 57 -3.24 -3.58 5.25
N ILE A 58 -4.40 -4.23 5.38
CA ILE A 58 -4.49 -5.67 5.62
C ILE A 58 -3.84 -6.46 4.47
N ILE A 59 -4.03 -6.03 3.22
CA ILE A 59 -3.37 -6.62 2.05
C ILE A 59 -1.85 -6.53 2.18
N LEU A 60 -1.29 -5.38 2.55
CA LEU A 60 0.16 -5.21 2.76
C LEU A 60 0.70 -6.13 3.87
N TYR A 61 -0.01 -6.26 4.98
CA TYR A 61 0.39 -7.18 6.06
C TYR A 61 0.28 -8.65 5.67
N SER A 62 -0.77 -9.02 4.94
CA SER A 62 -0.93 -10.39 4.45
C SER A 62 0.20 -10.78 3.48
N TYR A 63 0.68 -9.84 2.65
CA TYR A 63 1.85 -10.04 1.80
C TYR A 63 3.11 -10.38 2.61
N LEU A 64 3.41 -9.58 3.65
CA LEU A 64 4.57 -9.81 4.51
C LEU A 64 4.50 -11.17 5.19
N LEU A 65 3.32 -11.54 5.69
CA LEU A 65 3.07 -12.83 6.34
C LEU A 65 3.30 -14.01 5.38
N VAL A 66 2.76 -13.94 4.16
CA VAL A 66 2.93 -15.00 3.15
C VAL A 66 4.39 -15.12 2.73
N CYS A 67 5.10 -14.00 2.54
CA CYS A 67 6.54 -14.01 2.24
C CYS A 67 7.35 -14.65 3.36
N TYR A 68 7.06 -14.30 4.62
CA TYR A 68 7.72 -14.87 5.78
C TYR A 68 7.55 -16.40 5.84
N ILE A 69 6.31 -16.89 5.69
CA ILE A 69 6.01 -18.32 5.67
C ILE A 69 6.75 -19.01 4.52
N ARG A 70 6.71 -18.44 3.30
CA ARG A 70 7.37 -19.05 2.14
C ARG A 70 8.87 -19.17 2.29
N ILE A 71 9.54 -18.15 2.83
CA ILE A 71 10.99 -18.18 3.04
C ILE A 71 11.36 -19.27 4.04
N ARG A 72 10.59 -19.43 5.13
CA ARG A 72 10.79 -20.54 6.09
C ARG A 72 10.69 -21.91 5.43
N HIS A 73 9.83 -22.05 4.42
CA HIS A 73 9.68 -23.29 3.64
C HIS A 73 10.55 -23.35 2.37
N GLY A 74 11.50 -22.42 2.18
CA GLY A 74 12.39 -22.40 1.01
C GLY A 74 11.69 -22.14 -0.34
N LYS A 75 10.45 -21.63 -0.31
CA LYS A 75 9.64 -21.36 -1.52
C LYS A 75 9.92 -19.97 -2.09
N PRO A 76 9.86 -19.79 -3.42
CA PRO A 76 10.11 -18.49 -4.05
C PRO A 76 9.01 -17.48 -3.73
N ILE A 77 9.39 -16.22 -3.50
CA ILE A 77 8.46 -15.11 -3.17
C ILE A 77 8.12 -14.20 -4.35
N LYS A 78 8.78 -14.36 -5.51
CA LYS A 78 8.59 -13.48 -6.69
C LYS A 78 7.14 -13.46 -7.17
N LEU A 79 6.55 -14.64 -7.38
CA LEU A 79 5.15 -14.76 -7.82
C LEU A 79 4.18 -14.15 -6.82
N VAL A 80 4.38 -14.39 -5.51
CA VAL A 80 3.55 -13.78 -4.46
C VAL A 80 3.61 -12.27 -4.51
N THR A 81 4.81 -11.70 -4.69
CA THR A 81 5.00 -10.25 -4.79
C THR A 81 4.25 -9.66 -5.98
N ILE A 82 4.38 -10.27 -7.15
CA ILE A 82 3.66 -9.83 -8.35
C ILE A 82 2.14 -9.95 -8.14
N SER A 83 1.65 -11.08 -7.61
CA SER A 83 0.22 -11.29 -7.38
C SER A 83 -0.36 -10.28 -6.40
N TRP A 84 0.30 -10.01 -5.27
CA TRP A 84 -0.20 -9.03 -4.30
C TRP A 84 -0.15 -7.60 -4.84
N MET A 85 0.90 -7.24 -5.57
CA MET A 85 1.00 -5.93 -6.21
C MET A 85 -0.13 -5.74 -7.25
N MET A 86 -0.47 -6.78 -8.01
CA MET A 86 -1.61 -6.75 -8.96
C MET A 86 -2.95 -6.64 -8.24
N ILE A 87 -3.18 -7.42 -7.16
CA ILE A 87 -4.40 -7.34 -6.35
C ILE A 87 -4.57 -5.94 -5.79
N GLN A 88 -3.50 -5.38 -5.20
CA GLN A 88 -3.55 -4.04 -4.62
C GLN A 88 -3.79 -2.98 -5.69
N THR A 89 -3.11 -3.06 -6.83
CA THR A 89 -3.34 -2.15 -7.97
C THR A 89 -4.79 -2.22 -8.43
N ALA A 90 -5.36 -3.43 -8.58
CA ALA A 90 -6.76 -3.60 -8.96
C ALA A 90 -7.72 -2.98 -7.93
N SER A 91 -7.44 -3.09 -6.63
CA SER A 91 -8.22 -2.42 -5.59
C SER A 91 -8.17 -0.90 -5.69
N HIS A 92 -6.99 -0.33 -5.97
CA HIS A 92 -6.85 1.11 -6.20
C HIS A 92 -7.59 1.57 -7.46
N VAL A 93 -7.52 0.80 -8.55
CA VAL A 93 -8.26 1.09 -9.80
C VAL A 93 -9.77 1.02 -9.57
N ALA A 94 -10.27 -0.01 -8.88
CA ALA A 94 -11.69 -0.16 -8.59
C ALA A 94 -12.22 1.03 -7.78
N MET A 95 -11.46 1.48 -6.79
CA MET A 95 -11.80 2.66 -6.00
C MET A 95 -11.78 3.96 -6.82
N TYR A 96 -10.77 4.14 -7.68
CA TYR A 96 -10.72 5.28 -8.59
C TYR A 96 -11.91 5.30 -9.54
N VAL A 97 -12.25 4.17 -10.15
CA VAL A 97 -13.42 4.06 -11.04
C VAL A 97 -14.71 4.37 -10.29
N TYR A 98 -14.88 3.80 -9.08
CA TYR A 98 -16.05 4.04 -8.25
C TYR A 98 -16.25 5.54 -7.93
N THR A 99 -15.19 6.21 -7.49
CA THR A 99 -15.26 7.65 -7.18
C THR A 99 -15.40 8.52 -8.41
N PHE A 100 -14.74 8.16 -9.52
CA PHE A 100 -14.90 8.82 -10.81
C PHE A 100 -16.36 8.80 -11.26
N PHE A 101 -17.04 7.65 -11.19
CA PHE A 101 -18.44 7.53 -11.57
C PHE A 101 -19.37 8.42 -10.72
N ILE A 102 -19.13 8.49 -9.41
CA ILE A 102 -19.92 9.31 -8.50
C ILE A 102 -19.73 10.79 -8.82
N ASP A 103 -18.48 11.25 -8.89
CA ASP A 103 -18.19 12.67 -9.09
C ASP A 103 -18.59 13.16 -10.48
N TYR A 104 -18.51 12.28 -11.49
CA TYR A 104 -19.04 12.57 -12.82
C TYR A 104 -20.56 12.74 -12.82
N ASN A 105 -21.30 11.85 -12.14
CA ASN A 105 -22.76 11.92 -12.05
C ASN A 105 -23.25 13.14 -11.25
N ASP A 106 -22.48 13.58 -10.26
CA ASP A 106 -22.79 14.77 -9.45
C ASP A 106 -22.22 16.08 -10.03
N HIS A 107 -21.69 16.06 -11.26
CA HIS A 107 -21.10 17.22 -11.95
C HIS A 107 -19.96 17.92 -11.18
N ARG A 108 -19.19 17.17 -10.39
CA ARG A 108 -18.10 17.68 -9.57
C ARG A 108 -16.78 17.67 -10.35
N GLU A 109 -16.64 18.55 -11.33
CA GLU A 109 -15.46 18.55 -12.24
C GLU A 109 -14.11 18.65 -11.51
N TYR A 110 -14.00 19.47 -10.47
CA TYR A 110 -12.78 19.60 -9.67
C TYR A 110 -12.45 18.35 -8.85
N ALA A 111 -13.47 17.57 -8.47
CA ALA A 111 -13.30 16.33 -7.73
C ALA A 111 -12.62 15.25 -8.56
N LEU A 112 -12.90 15.22 -9.87
CA LEU A 112 -12.28 14.28 -10.81
C LEU A 112 -10.76 14.43 -10.85
N TYR A 113 -10.26 15.67 -10.93
CA TYR A 113 -8.83 15.95 -10.90
C TYR A 113 -8.18 15.56 -9.57
N ILE A 114 -8.87 15.84 -8.46
CA ILE A 114 -8.40 15.49 -7.12
C ILE A 114 -8.32 13.97 -6.95
N ASN A 115 -9.32 13.21 -7.39
CA ASN A 115 -9.31 11.75 -7.30
C ASN A 115 -8.27 11.11 -8.21
N ALA A 116 -8.03 11.66 -9.41
CA ALA A 116 -6.97 11.20 -10.28
C ALA A 116 -5.60 11.41 -9.62
N PHE A 117 -5.37 12.58 -9.02
CA PHE A 117 -4.18 12.84 -8.22
C PHE A 117 -4.03 11.82 -7.09
N TRP A 118 -5.08 11.57 -6.29
CA TRP A 118 -5.05 10.59 -5.21
C TRP A 118 -4.76 9.16 -5.69
N PHE A 119 -5.31 8.77 -6.84
CA PHE A 119 -5.03 7.48 -7.45
C PHE A 119 -3.54 7.34 -7.79
N PHE A 120 -2.98 8.26 -8.57
CA PHE A 120 -1.55 8.21 -8.93
C PHE A 120 -0.64 8.32 -7.71
N HIS A 121 -1.00 9.18 -6.76
CA HIS A 121 -0.30 9.30 -5.48
C HIS A 121 -0.29 7.97 -4.72
N SER A 122 -1.40 7.25 -4.68
CA SER A 122 -1.49 5.96 -4.02
C SER A 122 -0.62 4.88 -4.69
N LEU A 123 -0.50 4.90 -6.03
CA LEU A 123 0.39 3.99 -6.78
C LEU A 123 1.87 4.22 -6.44
N LEU A 124 2.29 5.49 -6.38
CA LEU A 124 3.66 5.89 -6.02
C LEU A 124 4.06 5.45 -4.61
N TYR A 125 3.09 5.07 -3.80
CA TYR A 125 3.25 4.79 -2.41
C TYR A 125 3.34 3.27 -2.11
N PHE A 126 2.46 2.43 -2.66
CA PHE A 126 2.53 1.00 -2.37
C PHE A 126 3.54 0.26 -3.27
N ILE A 127 3.81 0.73 -4.48
CA ILE A 127 4.76 0.07 -5.39
C ILE A 127 6.18 0.03 -4.78
N PRO A 128 6.75 1.15 -4.27
CA PRO A 128 8.05 1.11 -3.59
C PRO A 128 8.06 0.18 -2.38
N PHE A 129 6.96 0.08 -1.65
CA PHE A 129 6.85 -0.87 -0.54
C PHE A 129 7.07 -2.32 -1.01
N TYR A 130 6.39 -2.75 -2.08
CA TYR A 130 6.56 -4.12 -2.59
C TYR A 130 7.97 -4.39 -3.08
N LEU A 131 8.58 -3.42 -3.76
CA LEU A 131 9.97 -3.52 -4.23
C LEU A 131 10.95 -3.64 -3.05
N LEU A 132 10.82 -2.77 -2.04
CA LEU A 132 11.67 -2.76 -0.86
C LEU A 132 11.51 -4.04 -0.04
N ALA A 133 10.27 -4.45 0.21
CA ALA A 133 9.96 -5.67 0.96
C ALA A 133 10.50 -6.91 0.23
N PHE A 134 10.31 -7.01 -1.08
CA PHE A 134 10.88 -8.08 -1.90
C PHE A 134 12.41 -8.14 -1.80
N TYR A 135 13.09 -6.99 -1.93
CA TYR A 135 14.54 -6.90 -1.82
C TYR A 135 15.03 -7.38 -0.45
N LEU A 136 14.41 -6.88 0.63
CA LEU A 136 14.74 -7.27 2.00
C LEU A 136 14.53 -8.76 2.23
N PHE A 137 13.40 -9.31 1.81
CA PHE A 137 13.11 -10.74 1.93
C PHE A 137 14.06 -11.61 1.10
N LYS A 138 14.46 -11.17 -0.10
CA LYS A 138 15.47 -11.87 -0.90
C LYS A 138 16.82 -11.92 -0.21
N LYS A 139 17.23 -10.81 0.41
CA LYS A 139 18.45 -10.76 1.22
C LYS A 139 18.39 -11.73 2.39
N ILE A 140 17.24 -11.82 3.07
CA ILE A 140 16.99 -12.77 4.16
C ILE A 140 17.11 -14.23 3.66
N GLU A 141 16.48 -14.54 2.53
CA GLU A 141 16.53 -15.88 1.91
C GLU A 141 17.98 -16.31 1.63
N LEU A 142 18.80 -15.41 1.05
CA LEU A 142 20.20 -15.66 0.73
C LEU A 142 21.05 -15.90 1.98
N ILE A 143 20.88 -15.09 3.02
CA ILE A 143 21.61 -15.24 4.29
C ILE A 143 21.27 -16.58 4.95
N SER A 144 19.98 -16.94 5.00
CA SER A 144 19.52 -18.20 5.59
C SER A 144 20.11 -19.41 4.86
N LYS A 145 20.15 -19.40 3.52
CA LYS A 145 20.77 -20.46 2.72
C LYS A 145 22.28 -20.57 2.97
N LYS A 146 22.98 -19.44 3.13
CA LYS A 146 24.43 -19.44 3.40
C LYS A 146 24.76 -20.01 4.78
N GLN A 147 23.96 -19.67 5.81
CA GLN A 147 24.13 -20.22 7.16
C GLN A 147 23.88 -21.73 7.22
N ASN A 148 22.83 -22.23 6.57
CA ASN A 148 22.55 -23.67 6.53
C ASN A 148 23.61 -24.48 5.77
N LYS A 149 24.33 -23.90 4.81
CA LYS A 149 25.44 -24.57 4.10
C LYS A 149 26.73 -24.61 4.92
N GLY A 150 26.96 -23.64 5.80
CA GLY A 150 28.16 -23.59 6.65
C GLY A 150 28.07 -24.46 7.91
N ALA A 151 26.89 -24.96 8.27
CA ALA A 151 26.67 -25.83 9.43
C ALA A 151 26.85 -27.33 9.12
N ILE A 152 27.24 -27.69 7.89
CA ILE A 152 27.46 -29.07 7.43
C ILE A 152 28.97 -29.34 7.27
N GLN A 153 29.83 -28.56 7.93
CA GLN A 153 31.27 -28.81 8.05
C GLN A 153 31.62 -29.15 9.49
#